data_AF-A0A817ECH1-F1
#
_entry.id   AF-A0A817ECH1-F1
#
_cell.length_a   1.000
_cell.length_b   1.000
_cell.length_c   1.000
_cell.angle_alpha   90.00
_cell.angle_beta   90.00
_cell.angle_gamma   90.00
#
_symmetry.space_group_name_H-M   'P 1'
#
loop_
_entity.id
_entity.type
_entity.pdbx_description
1 polymer ?
#
loop_
_entity_poly.entity_id
_entity_poly.type
_entity_poly.pdbx_seq_one_letter_code
_entity_poly.pdbx_strand_id
1 'polypeptide(L)'
;MTLTRSNLCEEISKFRTSFEKLRTEINAKLSECNNYIGLAEKLCRQATQMTNNREDKLANLSNEEKEWEEIDVELATMSVTRKVKLDVGGDIYATSVEVLTREKDTFFTALFSKQWELQCDPIDTSIFIDRDGKLFAHILAYMRTDQVPDDTMKNELLRRSLIIEAEYFRLHDLLKILTIFPNGTLLEREQKMKLNEFYGNRDQRWQLIYKASRDGFDTNAFHSRCDNKGPTMTIVRSNNNYLFGGYTSVDWTSSAGIGYKNDTTAFLFTLTNPHNIPPTKYQIDPTKAATAVWYGSGCGPWFGEYDLGLVANSNSNNSSYTQFPSSYIDTSGKGNNTFTGARNFITSDIEVFQLA
;
A
#
# COMPACT_ATOMS: atom_id res chain seq x y z
N MET A 1 -16.90 -36.58 105.24
CA MET A 1 -18.11 -36.71 104.40
C MET A 1 -18.17 -38.12 103.87
N THR A 2 -19.00 -38.94 104.49
CA THR A 2 -19.14 -40.38 104.25
C THR A 2 -19.88 -40.59 102.94
N LEU A 3 -19.16 -40.93 101.86
CA LEU A 3 -19.82 -41.50 100.69
C LEU A 3 -20.44 -42.84 101.11
N THR A 4 -21.77 -42.90 101.11
CA THR A 4 -22.52 -44.14 101.35
C THR A 4 -22.32 -45.10 100.17
N ARG A 5 -22.36 -46.42 100.43
CA ARG A 5 -22.24 -47.48 99.40
C ARG A 5 -23.22 -47.29 98.23
N SER A 6 -24.37 -46.66 98.48
CA SER A 6 -25.35 -46.25 97.47
C SER A 6 -24.81 -45.19 96.50
N ASN A 7 -24.19 -44.12 97.01
CA ASN A 7 -23.65 -43.04 96.17
C ASN A 7 -22.49 -43.51 95.28
N LEU A 8 -21.62 -44.40 95.80
CA LEU A 8 -20.51 -44.96 95.03
C LEU A 8 -20.98 -45.86 93.89
N CYS A 9 -22.01 -46.70 94.13
CA CYS A 9 -22.62 -47.52 93.08
C CYS A 9 -23.29 -46.68 91.99
N GLU A 10 -23.91 -45.56 92.36
CA GLU A 10 -24.55 -44.65 91.42
C GLU A 10 -23.53 -43.90 90.55
N GLU A 11 -22.41 -43.44 91.12
CA GLU A 11 -21.30 -42.83 90.36
C GLU A 11 -20.60 -43.83 89.42
N ILE A 12 -20.35 -45.07 89.88
CA ILE A 12 -19.79 -46.12 89.01
C ILE A 12 -20.74 -46.47 87.86
N SER A 13 -22.05 -46.49 88.12
CA SER A 13 -23.05 -46.70 87.07
C SER A 13 -23.04 -45.55 86.06
N LYS A 14 -23.02 -44.29 86.53
CA LYS A 14 -22.92 -43.11 85.65
C LYS A 14 -21.64 -43.14 84.82
N PHE A 15 -20.50 -43.48 85.41
CA PHE A 15 -19.23 -43.60 84.70
C PHE A 15 -19.24 -44.71 83.64
N ARG A 16 -19.81 -45.89 83.95
CA ARG A 16 -19.97 -46.97 82.95
C ARG A 16 -20.87 -46.55 81.79
N THR A 17 -22.00 -45.88 82.06
CA THR A 17 -22.89 -45.40 81.01
C THR A 17 -22.21 -44.33 80.15
N SER A 18 -21.47 -43.40 80.76
CA SER A 18 -20.66 -42.40 80.03
C SER A 18 -19.55 -43.05 79.19
N PHE A 19 -18.88 -44.06 79.72
CA PHE A 19 -17.83 -44.79 79.00
C PHE A 19 -18.39 -45.55 77.79
N GLU A 20 -19.50 -46.26 77.94
CA GLU A 20 -20.15 -46.94 76.82
C GLU A 20 -20.68 -45.95 75.77
N LYS A 21 -21.23 -44.80 76.19
CA LYS A 21 -21.62 -43.73 75.26
C LYS A 21 -20.42 -43.23 74.45
N LEU A 22 -19.30 -42.91 75.12
CA LEU A 22 -18.07 -42.45 74.48
C LEU A 22 -17.50 -43.51 73.51
N ARG A 23 -17.51 -44.78 73.92
CA ARG A 23 -17.07 -45.91 73.09
C ARG A 23 -17.93 -46.04 71.82
N THR A 24 -19.25 -45.84 71.95
CA THR A 24 -20.17 -45.90 70.81
C THR A 24 -19.92 -44.72 69.86
N GLU A 25 -19.71 -43.51 70.39
CA GLU A 25 -19.36 -42.31 69.60
C GLU A 25 -18.01 -42.46 68.88
N ILE A 26 -16.99 -43.00 69.54
CA ILE A 26 -15.67 -43.28 68.94
C ILE A 26 -15.79 -44.29 67.81
N ASN A 27 -16.53 -45.39 68.01
CA ASN A 27 -16.74 -46.40 66.96
C ASN A 27 -17.51 -45.83 65.76
N ALA A 28 -18.51 -44.97 66.00
CA ALA A 28 -19.23 -44.29 64.93
C ALA A 28 -18.28 -43.37 64.13
N LYS A 29 -17.43 -42.60 64.81
CA LYS A 29 -16.42 -41.72 64.17
C LYS A 29 -15.35 -42.51 63.42
N LEU A 30 -14.90 -43.65 63.95
CA LEU A 30 -13.99 -44.56 63.25
C LEU A 30 -14.61 -45.12 61.97
N SER A 31 -15.88 -45.50 62.01
CA SER A 31 -16.61 -45.95 60.82
C SER A 31 -16.73 -44.83 59.79
N GLU A 32 -16.96 -43.59 60.22
CA GLU A 32 -17.03 -42.41 59.35
C GLU A 32 -15.66 -42.15 58.69
N CYS A 33 -14.56 -42.20 59.46
CA CYS A 33 -13.20 -42.07 58.93
C CYS A 33 -12.86 -43.15 57.90
N ASN A 34 -13.23 -44.41 58.15
CA ASN A 34 -12.97 -45.50 57.19
C ASN A 34 -13.75 -45.30 55.88
N ASN A 35 -14.97 -44.77 55.94
CA ASN A 35 -15.72 -44.40 54.74
C ASN A 35 -15.03 -43.27 53.96
N TYR A 36 -14.53 -42.25 54.66
CA TYR A 36 -13.78 -41.16 54.01
C TYR A 36 -12.47 -41.63 53.37
N ILE A 37 -11.74 -42.55 54.03
CA ILE A 37 -10.53 -43.16 53.46
C ILE A 37 -10.87 -43.91 52.17
N GLY A 38 -11.91 -44.75 52.17
CA GLY A 38 -12.34 -45.47 50.97
C GLY A 38 -12.76 -44.54 49.82
N LEU A 39 -13.39 -43.40 50.14
CA LEU A 39 -13.72 -42.38 49.14
C LEU A 39 -12.47 -41.71 48.57
N ALA A 40 -11.51 -41.36 49.43
CA ALA A 40 -10.25 -40.75 49.02
C ALA A 40 -9.44 -41.69 48.11
N GLU A 41 -9.35 -42.98 48.46
CA GLU A 41 -8.69 -43.98 47.62
C GLU A 41 -9.34 -44.10 46.24
N LYS A 42 -10.68 -44.07 46.17
CA LYS A 42 -11.41 -44.12 44.90
C LYS A 42 -11.14 -42.88 44.04
N LEU A 43 -11.13 -41.70 44.65
CA LEU A 43 -10.82 -40.44 43.96
C LEU A 43 -9.37 -40.40 43.47
N CYS A 44 -8.41 -40.88 44.28
CA CYS A 44 -7.01 -41.00 43.86
C CYS A 44 -6.87 -41.92 42.65
N ARG A 45 -7.52 -43.09 42.64
CA ARG A 45 -7.49 -43.99 41.47
C ARG A 45 -8.07 -43.33 40.21
N GLN A 46 -9.17 -42.61 40.34
CA GLN A 46 -9.77 -41.87 39.22
C GLN A 46 -8.84 -40.76 38.71
N ALA A 47 -8.20 -40.01 39.63
CA ALA A 47 -7.26 -38.96 39.27
C ALA A 47 -6.04 -39.53 38.53
N THR A 48 -5.45 -40.64 39.00
CA THR A 48 -4.34 -41.31 38.31
C THR A 48 -4.75 -41.76 36.91
N GLN A 49 -5.95 -42.34 36.76
CA GLN A 49 -6.43 -42.79 35.45
C GLN A 49 -6.65 -41.61 34.48
N MET A 50 -7.17 -40.48 34.96
CA MET A 50 -7.31 -39.27 34.16
C MET A 50 -5.97 -38.68 33.74
N THR A 51 -4.96 -38.70 34.62
CA THR A 51 -3.61 -38.22 34.30
C THR A 51 -2.96 -39.06 33.21
N ASN A 52 -3.00 -40.40 33.33
CA ASN A 52 -2.44 -41.30 32.32
C ASN A 52 -3.11 -41.10 30.95
N ASN A 53 -4.46 -41.03 30.91
CA ASN A 53 -5.19 -40.75 29.67
C ASN A 53 -4.84 -39.39 29.06
N ARG A 54 -4.45 -38.40 29.88
CA ARG A 54 -4.03 -37.08 29.41
C ARG A 54 -2.62 -37.12 28.84
N GLU A 55 -1.71 -37.87 29.47
CA GLU A 55 -0.35 -38.08 28.98
C GLU A 55 -0.35 -38.80 27.63
N ASP A 56 -1.16 -39.86 27.48
CA ASP A 56 -1.30 -40.57 26.19
C ASP A 56 -1.84 -39.65 25.08
N LYS A 57 -2.83 -38.80 25.39
CA LYS A 57 -3.35 -37.82 24.43
C LYS A 57 -2.32 -36.76 24.05
N LEU A 58 -1.52 -36.28 25.00
CA LEU A 58 -0.45 -35.31 24.74
C LEU A 58 0.66 -35.91 23.87
N ALA A 59 1.01 -37.18 24.08
CA ALA A 59 1.98 -37.88 23.25
C ALA A 59 1.49 -38.02 21.79
N ASN A 60 0.21 -38.36 21.59
CA ASN A 60 -0.36 -38.44 20.25
C ASN A 60 -0.39 -37.07 19.54
N LEU A 61 -0.83 -36.02 20.23
CA LEU A 61 -0.82 -34.66 19.69
C LEU A 61 0.59 -34.19 19.31
N SER A 62 1.60 -34.48 20.13
CA SER A 62 2.99 -34.13 19.83
C SER A 62 3.56 -34.88 18.62
N ASN A 63 3.13 -36.12 18.40
CA ASN A 63 3.53 -36.87 17.20
C ASN A 63 2.85 -36.31 15.94
N GLU A 64 1.55 -35.99 16.02
CA GLU A 64 0.84 -35.32 14.93
C GLU A 64 1.48 -33.97 14.58
N GLU A 65 1.85 -33.15 15.57
CA GLU A 65 2.54 -31.87 15.35
C GLU A 65 3.87 -32.04 14.59
N LYS A 66 4.65 -33.09 14.89
CA LYS A 66 5.90 -33.39 14.16
C LYS A 66 5.65 -33.81 12.72
N GLU A 67 4.63 -34.64 12.47
CA GLU A 67 4.27 -35.02 11.10
C GLU A 67 3.87 -33.79 10.26
N TRP A 68 3.14 -32.84 10.85
CA TRP A 68 2.81 -31.58 10.19
C TRP A 68 4.02 -30.69 9.92
N GLU A 69 4.97 -30.59 10.86
CA GLU A 69 6.22 -29.84 10.65
C GLU A 69 7.08 -30.43 9.53
N GLU A 70 7.17 -31.76 9.42
CA GLU A 70 7.89 -32.43 8.34
C GLU A 70 7.23 -32.17 6.97
N ILE A 71 5.90 -32.22 6.91
CA ILE A 71 5.13 -31.88 5.70
C ILE A 71 5.35 -30.41 5.30
N ASP A 72 5.37 -29.47 6.25
CA ASP A 72 5.61 -28.06 5.98
C ASP A 72 7.03 -27.80 5.46
N VAL A 73 8.04 -28.50 5.99
CA VAL A 73 9.43 -28.43 5.48
C VAL A 73 9.53 -29.03 4.08
N GLU A 74 8.86 -30.15 3.81
CA GLU A 74 8.82 -30.78 2.47
C GLU A 74 8.09 -29.88 1.45
N LEU A 75 6.96 -29.28 1.84
CA LEU A 75 6.22 -28.32 1.00
C LEU A 75 7.04 -27.05 0.73
N ALA A 76 7.75 -26.54 1.75
CA ALA A 76 8.62 -25.37 1.61
C ALA A 76 9.80 -25.67 0.66
N THR A 77 10.41 -26.85 0.75
CA THR A 77 11.52 -27.24 -0.13
C THR A 77 11.07 -27.55 -1.56
N MET A 78 9.87 -28.14 -1.74
CA MET A 78 9.24 -28.32 -3.06
C MET A 78 8.80 -26.98 -3.70
N SER A 79 8.48 -25.97 -2.90
CA SER A 79 8.10 -24.64 -3.36
C SER A 79 9.27 -23.85 -3.98
N VAL A 80 10.53 -24.22 -3.74
CA VAL A 80 11.72 -23.43 -4.12
C VAL A 80 12.21 -23.70 -5.56
N THR A 81 11.75 -24.77 -6.26
CA THR A 81 12.39 -25.16 -7.55
C THR A 81 11.45 -25.67 -8.65
N ARG A 82 10.14 -25.44 -8.59
CA ARG A 82 9.23 -25.93 -9.65
C ARG A 82 9.44 -25.14 -10.95
N LYS A 83 10.11 -25.77 -11.92
CA LYS A 83 10.20 -25.31 -13.31
C LYS A 83 8.82 -25.44 -13.97
N VAL A 84 8.41 -24.42 -14.70
CA VAL A 84 7.14 -24.35 -15.43
C VAL A 84 7.40 -24.04 -16.88
N LYS A 85 6.61 -24.65 -17.76
CA LYS A 85 6.53 -24.30 -19.18
C LYS A 85 5.29 -23.46 -19.43
N LEU A 86 5.46 -22.37 -20.18
CA LEU A 86 4.40 -21.48 -20.61
C LEU A 86 4.36 -21.48 -22.13
N ASP A 87 3.19 -21.67 -22.70
CA ASP A 87 2.92 -21.38 -24.12
C ASP A 87 2.23 -20.02 -24.18
N VAL A 88 2.94 -19.00 -24.67
CA VAL A 88 2.43 -17.63 -24.74
C VAL A 88 2.16 -17.27 -26.19
N GLY A 89 0.92 -17.46 -26.63
CA GLY A 89 0.50 -17.20 -28.02
C GLY A 89 1.25 -18.02 -29.07
N GLY A 90 1.73 -19.21 -28.71
CA GLY A 90 2.52 -20.11 -29.58
C GLY A 90 4.03 -20.07 -29.32
N ASP A 91 4.53 -19.08 -28.56
CA ASP A 91 5.95 -19.02 -28.18
C ASP A 91 6.17 -19.75 -26.84
N ILE A 92 7.05 -20.75 -26.83
CA ILE A 92 7.29 -21.60 -25.66
C ILE A 92 8.40 -21.00 -24.77
N TYR A 93 8.06 -20.76 -23.51
CA TYR A 93 8.98 -20.30 -22.47
C TYR A 93 9.11 -21.31 -21.34
N ALA A 94 10.28 -21.35 -20.72
CA ALA A 94 10.51 -22.09 -19.48
C ALA A 94 11.14 -21.18 -18.41
N THR A 95 10.60 -21.23 -17.19
CA THR A 95 11.09 -20.45 -16.03
C THR A 95 10.70 -21.13 -14.72
N SER A 96 11.08 -20.58 -13.55
CA SER A 96 10.62 -21.06 -12.24
C SER A 96 9.35 -20.34 -11.78
N VAL A 97 8.53 -21.00 -10.95
CA VAL A 97 7.40 -20.34 -10.26
C VAL A 97 7.90 -19.12 -9.48
N GLU A 98 9.04 -19.23 -8.79
CA GLU A 98 9.65 -18.12 -8.03
C GLU A 98 9.82 -16.83 -8.86
N VAL A 99 10.33 -16.94 -10.09
CA VAL A 99 10.47 -15.77 -10.99
C VAL A 99 9.12 -15.16 -11.31
N LEU A 100 8.10 -16.00 -11.58
CA LEU A 100 6.75 -15.54 -11.93
C LEU A 100 6.00 -14.96 -10.72
N THR A 101 6.27 -15.47 -9.52
CA THR A 101 5.58 -15.07 -8.28
C THR A 101 6.40 -14.12 -7.40
N ARG A 102 7.47 -13.54 -7.94
CA ARG A 102 8.35 -12.61 -7.22
C ARG A 102 7.61 -11.37 -6.74
N GLU A 103 6.78 -10.79 -7.62
CA GLU A 103 5.89 -9.68 -7.28
C GLU A 103 4.52 -10.22 -6.84
N LYS A 104 4.01 -9.72 -5.71
CA LYS A 104 2.71 -10.09 -5.15
C LYS A 104 1.55 -9.43 -5.90
N ASP A 105 0.37 -10.02 -5.78
CA ASP A 105 -0.88 -9.49 -6.36
C ASP A 105 -0.86 -9.32 -7.89
N THR A 106 -0.11 -10.18 -8.56
CA THR A 106 0.02 -10.25 -10.02
C THR A 106 -0.83 -11.36 -10.63
N PHE A 107 -1.00 -11.34 -11.96
CA PHE A 107 -1.61 -12.44 -12.72
C PHE A 107 -0.98 -13.78 -12.37
N PHE A 108 0.35 -13.85 -12.27
CA PHE A 108 1.06 -15.10 -11.99
C PHE A 108 0.86 -15.58 -10.56
N THR A 109 0.85 -14.69 -9.58
CA THR A 109 0.53 -15.11 -8.20
C THR A 109 -0.90 -15.64 -8.09
N ALA A 110 -1.85 -15.08 -8.83
CA ALA A 110 -3.20 -15.62 -8.92
C ALA A 110 -3.21 -16.98 -9.64
N LEU A 111 -2.50 -17.10 -10.76
CA LEU A 111 -2.37 -18.32 -11.57
C LEU A 111 -1.83 -19.50 -10.76
N PHE A 112 -0.86 -19.27 -9.87
CA PHE A 112 -0.26 -20.29 -9.02
C PHE A 112 -0.85 -20.37 -7.60
N SER A 113 -1.72 -19.44 -7.22
CA SER A 113 -2.59 -19.65 -6.06
C SER A 113 -3.56 -20.77 -6.40
N LYS A 114 -3.82 -21.71 -5.47
CA LYS A 114 -4.60 -22.96 -5.64
C LYS A 114 -6.07 -22.78 -6.12
N GLN A 115 -6.43 -21.60 -6.63
CA GLN A 115 -7.78 -21.19 -7.05
C GLN A 115 -8.07 -21.43 -8.53
N TRP A 116 -7.07 -21.74 -9.37
CA TRP A 116 -7.26 -21.97 -10.80
C TRP A 116 -7.09 -23.46 -11.14
N GLU A 117 -8.10 -24.08 -11.71
CA GLU A 117 -7.96 -25.35 -12.44
C GLU A 117 -7.15 -25.07 -13.70
N LEU A 118 -5.82 -25.12 -13.58
CA LEU A 118 -4.90 -24.90 -14.69
C LEU A 118 -5.18 -25.92 -15.79
N GLN A 119 -5.74 -25.46 -16.90
CA GLN A 119 -5.81 -26.24 -18.13
C GLN A 119 -4.41 -26.27 -18.73
N CYS A 120 -3.63 -27.27 -18.32
CA CYS A 120 -2.36 -27.57 -18.95
C CYS A 120 -2.57 -28.38 -20.23
N ASP A 121 -1.67 -28.21 -21.20
CA ASP A 121 -1.64 -29.11 -22.36
C ASP A 121 -1.46 -30.57 -21.90
N PRO A 122 -2.33 -31.51 -22.34
CA PRO A 122 -2.27 -32.90 -21.88
C PRO A 122 -0.99 -33.66 -22.27
N ILE A 123 -0.28 -33.19 -23.29
CA ILE A 123 0.89 -33.85 -23.87
C ILE A 123 2.16 -33.36 -23.17
N ASP A 124 2.34 -32.04 -23.09
CA ASP A 124 3.62 -31.46 -22.67
C ASP A 124 3.57 -30.69 -21.35
N THR A 125 2.36 -30.59 -20.75
CA THR A 125 2.05 -29.94 -19.47
C THR A 125 2.31 -28.43 -19.42
N SER A 126 2.44 -27.78 -20.58
CA SER A 126 2.56 -26.32 -20.65
C SER A 126 1.27 -25.62 -20.25
N ILE A 127 1.38 -24.45 -19.64
CA ILE A 127 0.25 -23.57 -19.35
C ILE A 127 0.10 -22.59 -20.50
N PHE A 128 -1.06 -22.59 -21.15
CA PHE A 128 -1.34 -21.69 -22.25
C PHE A 128 -1.77 -20.30 -21.75
N ILE A 129 -1.20 -19.26 -22.35
CA ILE A 129 -1.50 -17.85 -22.12
C ILE A 129 -1.72 -17.20 -23.48
N ASP A 130 -2.95 -16.78 -23.75
CA ASP A 130 -3.33 -16.17 -25.04
C ASP A 130 -2.87 -14.70 -25.15
N ARG A 131 -1.55 -14.48 -25.21
CA ARG A 131 -0.89 -13.16 -25.28
C ARG A 131 0.28 -13.17 -26.27
N ASP A 132 0.87 -12.01 -26.54
CA ASP A 132 2.03 -11.88 -27.43
C ASP A 132 3.31 -12.43 -26.76
N GLY A 133 3.80 -13.56 -27.26
CA GLY A 133 5.00 -14.22 -26.75
C GLY A 133 6.26 -13.37 -26.87
N LYS A 134 6.45 -12.63 -27.97
CA LYS A 134 7.63 -11.79 -28.18
C LYS A 134 7.71 -10.66 -27.16
N LEU A 135 6.59 -10.02 -26.85
CA LEU A 135 6.53 -9.02 -25.77
C LEU A 135 6.71 -9.69 -24.40
N PHE A 136 6.17 -10.89 -24.23
CA PHE A 136 6.37 -11.67 -23.01
C PHE A 136 7.85 -12.00 -22.75
N ALA A 137 8.69 -12.13 -23.78
CA ALA A 137 10.13 -12.26 -23.59
C ALA A 137 10.75 -11.08 -22.82
N HIS A 138 10.29 -9.85 -23.08
CA HIS A 138 10.72 -8.65 -22.35
C HIS A 138 10.19 -8.64 -20.92
N ILE A 139 8.91 -9.02 -20.74
CA ILE A 139 8.28 -9.18 -19.42
C ILE A 139 9.06 -10.19 -18.57
N LEU A 140 9.40 -11.35 -19.14
CA LEU A 140 10.14 -12.41 -18.48
C LEU A 140 11.60 -12.01 -18.19
N ALA A 141 12.23 -11.25 -19.08
CA ALA A 141 13.56 -10.68 -18.81
C ALA A 141 13.51 -9.74 -17.59
N TYR A 142 12.53 -8.83 -17.53
CA TYR A 142 12.32 -7.97 -16.36
C TYR A 142 12.06 -8.77 -15.07
N MET A 143 11.20 -9.78 -15.12
CA MET A 143 10.93 -10.65 -13.96
C MET A 143 12.17 -11.40 -13.45
N ARG A 144 13.19 -11.58 -14.29
CA ARG A 144 14.47 -12.20 -13.90
C ARG A 144 15.48 -11.21 -13.34
N THR A 145 15.51 -9.97 -13.83
CA THR A 145 16.61 -9.03 -13.58
C THR A 145 16.23 -7.77 -12.81
N ASP A 146 14.92 -7.48 -12.67
CA ASP A 146 14.38 -6.17 -12.24
C ASP A 146 14.82 -4.99 -13.12
N GLN A 147 15.31 -5.26 -14.34
CA GLN A 147 15.82 -4.23 -15.24
C GLN A 147 15.07 -4.24 -16.56
N VAL A 148 14.78 -3.03 -17.05
CA VAL A 148 14.27 -2.79 -18.39
C VAL A 148 15.42 -2.22 -19.23
N PRO A 149 15.82 -2.85 -20.35
CA PRO A 149 16.91 -2.35 -21.18
C PRO A 149 16.65 -0.94 -21.70
N ASP A 150 17.68 -0.10 -21.80
CA ASP A 150 17.59 1.27 -22.32
C ASP A 150 16.95 1.35 -23.71
N ASP A 151 17.25 0.39 -24.59
CA ASP A 151 16.66 0.32 -25.93
C ASP A 151 15.14 0.11 -25.88
N THR A 152 14.64 -0.60 -24.86
CA THR A 152 13.19 -0.75 -24.62
C THR A 152 12.57 0.57 -24.18
N MET A 153 13.28 1.33 -23.34
CA MET A 153 12.81 2.64 -22.87
C MET A 153 12.78 3.68 -24.00
N LYS A 154 13.79 3.68 -24.87
CA LYS A 154 13.91 4.60 -26.02
C LYS A 154 12.96 4.27 -27.17
N ASN A 155 12.63 2.99 -27.36
CA ASN A 155 11.69 2.58 -28.40
C ASN A 155 10.25 2.82 -27.95
N GLU A 156 9.68 3.94 -28.42
CA GLU A 156 8.35 4.36 -28.00
C GLU A 156 7.28 3.30 -28.27
N LEU A 157 7.28 2.67 -29.47
CA LEU A 157 6.29 1.67 -29.88
C LEU A 157 6.37 0.41 -29.01
N LEU A 158 7.58 -0.13 -28.84
CA LEU A 158 7.81 -1.30 -27.99
C LEU A 158 7.38 -1.02 -26.55
N ARG A 159 7.73 0.15 -25.99
CA ARG A 159 7.30 0.56 -24.66
C ARG A 159 5.78 0.62 -24.52
N ARG A 160 5.03 1.08 -25.55
CA ARG A 160 3.54 1.06 -25.49
C ARG A 160 3.02 -0.35 -25.40
N SER A 161 3.51 -1.22 -26.28
CA SER A 161 3.05 -2.60 -26.33
C SER A 161 3.40 -3.33 -25.03
N LEU A 162 4.56 -3.04 -24.45
CA LEU A 162 4.97 -3.60 -23.17
C LEU A 162 4.13 -3.10 -22.00
N ILE A 163 3.67 -1.84 -22.01
CA ILE A 163 2.72 -1.33 -21.01
C ILE A 163 1.41 -2.14 -21.06
N ILE A 164 0.89 -2.42 -22.26
CA ILE A 164 -0.35 -3.21 -22.43
C ILE A 164 -0.18 -4.61 -21.83
N GLU A 165 0.94 -5.28 -22.10
CA GLU A 165 1.22 -6.59 -21.49
C GLU A 165 1.42 -6.50 -19.97
N ALA A 166 2.15 -5.49 -19.49
CA ALA A 166 2.35 -5.28 -18.06
C ALA A 166 1.03 -4.99 -17.31
N GLU A 167 0.08 -4.29 -17.94
CA GLU A 167 -1.29 -4.10 -17.41
C GLU A 167 -2.07 -5.42 -17.36
N TYR A 168 -2.00 -6.23 -18.42
CA TYR A 168 -2.63 -7.55 -18.46
C TYR A 168 -2.09 -8.46 -17.35
N PHE A 169 -0.76 -8.55 -17.22
CA PHE A 169 -0.12 -9.38 -16.19
C PHE A 169 -0.15 -8.76 -14.79
N ARG A 170 -0.69 -7.55 -14.63
CA ARG A 170 -0.76 -6.80 -13.37
C ARG A 170 0.62 -6.60 -12.72
N LEU A 171 1.64 -6.27 -13.52
CA LEU A 171 3.01 -6.02 -13.04
C LEU A 171 3.16 -4.55 -12.64
N HIS A 172 2.82 -4.22 -11.40
CA HIS A 172 2.72 -2.84 -10.93
C HIS A 172 4.07 -2.14 -10.94
N ASP A 173 5.13 -2.83 -10.55
CA ASP A 173 6.48 -2.24 -10.50
C ASP A 173 7.03 -2.00 -11.90
N LEU A 174 6.78 -2.91 -12.85
CA LEU A 174 7.11 -2.68 -14.25
C LEU A 174 6.34 -1.48 -14.82
N LEU A 175 5.05 -1.35 -14.51
CA LEU A 175 4.25 -0.20 -14.97
C LEU A 175 4.79 1.13 -14.45
N LYS A 176 5.26 1.18 -13.19
CA LYS A 176 5.94 2.37 -12.65
C LYS A 176 7.19 2.71 -13.44
N ILE A 177 7.98 1.70 -13.82
CA ILE A 177 9.21 1.90 -14.61
C ILE A 177 8.86 2.39 -16.02
N LEU A 178 7.87 1.79 -16.67
CA LEU A 178 7.51 2.08 -18.06
C LEU A 178 6.74 3.39 -18.24
N THR A 179 6.18 3.97 -17.17
CA THR A 179 5.36 5.19 -17.24
C THR A 179 6.09 6.44 -16.72
N ILE A 180 5.93 7.56 -17.43
CA ILE A 180 6.64 8.82 -17.12
C ILE A 180 5.92 9.70 -16.09
N PHE A 181 4.60 9.53 -15.93
CA PHE A 181 3.78 10.15 -14.88
C PHE A 181 2.89 9.05 -14.25
N PRO A 182 3.45 8.16 -13.43
CA PRO A 182 2.71 7.10 -12.73
C PRO A 182 1.69 7.70 -11.76
N ASN A 183 0.56 6.99 -11.59
CA ASN A 183 -0.55 7.34 -10.69
C ASN A 183 -1.29 8.66 -10.99
N GLY A 184 -0.81 9.45 -11.94
CA GLY A 184 -1.47 10.64 -12.46
C GLY A 184 -2.67 10.31 -13.33
N THR A 185 -3.75 11.06 -13.15
CA THR A 185 -5.05 10.84 -13.81
C THR A 185 -5.50 12.00 -14.69
N LEU A 186 -4.83 13.16 -14.61
CA LEU A 186 -5.25 14.34 -15.38
C LEU A 186 -4.71 14.35 -16.81
N LEU A 187 -3.60 13.65 -17.05
CA LEU A 187 -2.89 13.72 -18.32
C LEU A 187 -3.13 12.49 -19.18
N GLU A 188 -3.43 12.75 -20.44
CA GLU A 188 -3.34 11.77 -21.51
C GLU A 188 -1.89 11.58 -21.97
N ARG A 189 -1.68 10.54 -22.79
CA ARG A 189 -0.34 10.15 -23.23
C ARG A 189 0.41 11.27 -23.95
N GLU A 190 -0.23 11.92 -24.92
CA GLU A 190 0.40 12.98 -25.72
C GLU A 190 0.80 14.18 -24.87
N GLN A 191 -0.03 14.50 -23.89
CA GLN A 191 0.20 15.55 -22.91
C GLN A 191 1.41 15.22 -22.01
N LYS A 192 1.53 13.98 -21.51
CA LYS A 192 2.70 13.52 -20.74
C LYS A 192 3.99 13.68 -21.55
N MET A 193 4.00 13.27 -22.82
CA MET A 193 5.16 13.41 -23.69
C MET A 193 5.52 14.88 -23.93
N LYS A 194 4.52 15.74 -24.11
CA LYS A 194 4.71 17.17 -24.34
C LYS A 194 5.28 17.90 -23.12
N LEU A 195 4.85 17.54 -21.92
CA LEU A 195 5.44 18.10 -20.69
C LEU A 195 6.92 17.70 -20.53
N ASN A 196 7.29 16.47 -20.87
CA ASN A 196 8.68 16.04 -20.87
C ASN A 196 9.52 16.75 -21.95
N GLU A 197 8.94 17.01 -23.12
CA GLU A 197 9.56 17.86 -24.15
C GLU A 197 9.80 19.28 -23.61
N PHE A 198 8.82 19.87 -22.91
CA PHE A 198 8.94 21.21 -22.29
C PHE A 198 10.02 21.29 -21.23
N TYR A 199 10.12 20.24 -20.40
CA TYR A 199 11.16 20.08 -19.39
C TYR A 199 12.56 19.91 -20.01
N GLY A 200 12.65 19.34 -21.22
CA GLY A 200 13.91 19.15 -21.94
C GLY A 200 14.49 17.74 -21.85
N ASN A 201 13.76 16.80 -21.25
CA ASN A 201 14.11 15.38 -21.22
C ASN A 201 12.86 14.53 -21.50
N ARG A 202 12.80 13.92 -22.69
CA ARG A 202 11.64 13.15 -23.18
C ARG A 202 11.30 11.93 -22.32
N ASP A 203 12.31 11.36 -21.67
CA ASP A 203 12.18 10.17 -20.83
C ASP A 203 12.16 10.50 -19.34
N GLN A 204 12.00 11.79 -18.98
CA GLN A 204 11.93 12.20 -17.59
C GLN A 204 10.79 11.47 -16.88
N ARG A 205 11.13 10.87 -15.74
CA ARG A 205 10.16 10.24 -14.86
C ARG A 205 9.82 11.19 -13.73
N TRP A 206 8.56 11.10 -13.33
CA TRP A 206 7.97 11.96 -12.32
C TRP A 206 7.30 11.09 -11.26
N GLN A 207 7.23 11.58 -10.03
CA GLN A 207 6.53 10.90 -8.95
C GLN A 207 5.39 11.78 -8.45
N LEU A 208 4.15 11.27 -8.52
CA LEU A 208 3.00 11.97 -7.97
C LEU A 208 3.12 12.08 -6.44
N ILE A 209 3.24 13.31 -5.94
CA ILE A 209 3.37 13.59 -4.51
C ILE A 209 2.09 14.18 -3.90
N TYR A 210 1.30 14.88 -4.71
CA TYR A 210 0.04 15.49 -4.27
C TYR A 210 -1.02 15.35 -5.35
N LYS A 211 -2.22 14.98 -4.93
CA LYS A 211 -3.43 15.02 -5.76
C LYS A 211 -4.57 15.60 -4.92
N ALA A 212 -5.10 16.75 -5.30
CA ALA A 212 -6.08 17.47 -4.49
C ALA A 212 -7.33 16.63 -4.21
N SER A 213 -7.82 15.85 -5.20
CA SER A 213 -8.96 14.94 -4.99
C SER A 213 -8.68 13.79 -4.00
N ARG A 214 -7.42 13.45 -3.74
CA ARG A 214 -6.99 12.39 -2.82
C ARG A 214 -6.61 12.95 -1.45
N ASP A 215 -5.85 14.04 -1.45
CA ASP A 215 -5.19 14.57 -0.26
C ASP A 215 -5.95 15.75 0.37
N GLY A 216 -6.91 16.36 -0.35
CA GLY A 216 -7.64 17.56 0.07
C GLY A 216 -7.25 18.79 -0.75
N PHE A 217 -8.17 19.76 -0.87
CA PHE A 217 -7.98 21.01 -1.62
C PHE A 217 -7.50 22.19 -0.74
N ASP A 218 -7.25 21.97 0.56
CA ASP A 218 -6.75 23.01 1.45
C ASP A 218 -5.22 23.18 1.32
N THR A 219 -4.70 24.30 1.85
CA THR A 219 -3.28 24.64 1.75
C THR A 219 -2.40 23.73 2.61
N ASN A 220 -2.92 23.20 3.72
CA ASN A 220 -2.17 22.29 4.58
C ASN A 220 -1.92 20.96 3.87
N ALA A 221 -2.91 20.44 3.15
CA ALA A 221 -2.79 19.25 2.33
C ALA A 221 -1.67 19.41 1.29
N PHE A 222 -1.66 20.52 0.54
CA PHE A 222 -0.60 20.85 -0.41
C PHE A 222 0.78 20.91 0.27
N HIS A 223 0.95 21.74 1.29
CA HIS A 223 2.26 21.94 1.92
C HIS A 223 2.79 20.67 2.60
N SER A 224 1.92 19.86 3.23
CA SER A 224 2.32 18.58 3.83
C SER A 224 2.90 17.58 2.82
N ARG A 225 2.53 17.73 1.53
CA ARG A 225 2.98 16.86 0.44
C ARG A 225 4.12 17.47 -0.38
N CYS A 226 4.12 18.78 -0.60
CA CYS A 226 4.95 19.44 -1.62
C CYS A 226 6.10 20.29 -1.06
N ASP A 227 6.09 20.66 0.21
CA ASP A 227 7.19 21.44 0.78
C ASP A 227 8.50 20.64 0.78
N ASN A 228 9.60 21.30 0.39
CA ASN A 228 10.96 20.75 0.38
C ASN A 228 11.12 19.47 -0.47
N LYS A 229 10.37 19.35 -1.56
CA LYS A 229 10.43 18.19 -2.49
C LYS A 229 11.33 18.41 -3.70
N GLY A 230 11.96 19.58 -3.83
CA GLY A 230 12.78 19.95 -4.97
C GLY A 230 11.95 20.34 -6.19
N PRO A 231 12.48 20.12 -7.41
CA PRO A 231 11.79 20.43 -8.66
C PRO A 231 10.43 19.74 -8.76
N THR A 232 9.40 20.50 -9.14
CA THR A 232 8.04 19.99 -9.29
C THR A 232 7.35 20.48 -10.55
N MET A 233 6.52 19.60 -11.11
CA MET A 233 5.56 19.88 -12.19
C MET A 233 4.15 19.91 -11.59
N THR A 234 3.51 21.07 -11.60
CA THR A 234 2.12 21.25 -11.18
C THR A 234 1.20 21.21 -12.41
N ILE A 235 0.19 20.34 -12.37
CA ILE A 235 -0.84 20.20 -13.39
C ILE A 235 -2.20 20.52 -12.77
N VAL A 236 -2.93 21.41 -13.42
CA VAL A 236 -4.24 21.89 -12.99
C VAL A 236 -5.26 21.55 -14.06
N ARG A 237 -6.39 20.97 -13.64
CA ARG A 237 -7.58 20.88 -14.48
C ARG A 237 -8.62 21.87 -13.98
N SER A 238 -9.06 22.79 -14.83
CA SER A 238 -10.19 23.68 -14.51
C SER A 238 -11.52 22.91 -14.46
N ASN A 239 -12.58 23.55 -13.98
CA ASN A 239 -13.95 23.01 -14.06
C ASN A 239 -14.45 22.88 -15.51
N ASN A 240 -13.89 23.66 -16.44
CA ASN A 240 -14.15 23.58 -17.88
C ASN A 240 -13.21 22.60 -18.61
N ASN A 241 -12.53 21.71 -17.89
CA ASN A 241 -11.62 20.68 -18.40
C ASN A 241 -10.37 21.20 -19.15
N TYR A 242 -10.02 22.48 -19.03
CA TYR A 242 -8.74 23.00 -19.51
C TYR A 242 -7.59 22.57 -18.61
N LEU A 243 -6.49 22.14 -19.23
CA LEU A 243 -5.28 21.62 -18.61
C LEU A 243 -4.13 22.60 -18.81
N PHE A 244 -3.55 23.05 -17.71
CA PHE A 244 -2.47 24.02 -17.65
C PHE A 244 -1.70 23.86 -16.35
N GLY A 245 -0.64 24.64 -16.15
CA GLY A 245 0.11 24.58 -14.91
C GLY A 245 1.47 25.23 -15.01
N GLY A 246 2.38 24.80 -14.16
CA GLY A 246 3.72 25.35 -14.08
C GLY A 246 4.75 24.37 -13.54
N TYR A 247 5.99 24.58 -13.94
CA TYR A 247 7.17 23.91 -13.43
C TYR A 247 8.01 24.91 -12.63
N THR A 248 8.60 24.41 -11.54
CA THR A 248 9.67 25.09 -10.83
C THR A 248 10.77 24.10 -10.46
N SER A 249 12.03 24.57 -10.47
CA SER A 249 13.20 23.86 -9.97
C SER A 249 13.45 24.07 -8.47
N VAL A 250 12.74 25.01 -7.83
CA VAL A 250 12.95 25.36 -6.42
C VAL A 250 11.85 24.79 -5.53
N ASP A 251 12.18 24.63 -4.25
CA ASP A 251 11.24 24.10 -3.25
C ASP A 251 10.05 25.02 -3.01
N TRP A 252 8.86 24.43 -2.85
CA TRP A 252 7.78 25.05 -2.10
C TRP A 252 8.13 25.15 -0.61
N THR A 253 7.65 26.19 0.07
CA THR A 253 7.86 26.37 1.52
C THR A 253 6.71 27.15 2.16
N SER A 254 6.25 26.68 3.32
CA SER A 254 5.26 27.36 4.16
C SER A 254 5.84 27.94 5.45
N SER A 255 7.04 27.52 5.85
CA SER A 255 7.66 27.89 7.13
C SER A 255 8.52 29.15 7.08
N ALA A 256 8.83 29.65 5.88
CA ALA A 256 9.74 30.77 5.67
C ALA A 256 9.07 32.17 5.69
N GLY A 257 7.80 32.26 6.11
CA GLY A 257 7.00 33.48 6.00
C GLY A 257 6.34 33.61 4.63
N ILE A 258 6.33 34.82 4.05
CA ILE A 258 5.79 35.09 2.71
C ILE A 258 6.84 35.79 1.85
N GLY A 259 6.87 35.48 0.56
CA GLY A 259 7.76 36.16 -0.37
C GLY A 259 7.93 35.43 -1.70
N TYR A 260 8.99 35.77 -2.42
CA TYR A 260 9.33 35.17 -3.70
C TYR A 260 10.64 34.36 -3.63
N LYS A 261 10.72 33.35 -4.48
CA LYS A 261 11.95 32.62 -4.78
C LYS A 261 12.40 32.88 -6.21
N ASN A 262 13.71 32.98 -6.36
CA ASN A 262 14.36 33.06 -7.65
C ASN A 262 14.36 31.69 -8.33
N ASP A 263 13.89 31.62 -9.58
CA ASP A 263 14.01 30.44 -10.43
C ASP A 263 14.11 30.86 -11.89
N THR A 264 15.28 30.70 -12.49
CA THR A 264 15.56 31.04 -13.89
C THR A 264 15.06 29.98 -14.88
N THR A 265 14.70 28.80 -14.38
CA THR A 265 14.24 27.66 -15.19
C THR A 265 12.73 27.48 -15.16
N ALA A 266 12.03 28.18 -14.26
CA ALA A 266 10.59 28.10 -14.12
C ALA A 266 9.87 28.41 -15.44
N PHE A 267 8.77 27.71 -15.68
CA PHE A 267 7.90 27.99 -16.81
C PHE A 267 6.44 27.69 -16.47
N LEU A 268 5.53 28.41 -17.10
CA LEU A 268 4.13 28.06 -17.17
C LEU A 268 3.85 27.29 -18.46
N PHE A 269 2.72 26.60 -18.52
CA PHE A 269 2.28 25.94 -19.74
C PHE A 269 0.76 25.87 -19.84
N THR A 270 0.27 25.76 -21.07
CA THR A 270 -1.10 25.28 -21.38
C THR A 270 -0.98 24.03 -22.24
N LEU A 271 -1.85 23.05 -22.00
CA LEU A 271 -2.01 21.85 -22.82
C LEU A 271 -3.35 21.88 -23.56
N THR A 272 -4.39 22.35 -22.89
CA THR A 272 -5.70 22.67 -23.48
C THR A 272 -6.21 24.00 -22.91
N ASN A 273 -6.96 24.76 -23.71
CA ASN A 273 -7.43 26.10 -23.39
C ASN A 273 -8.62 26.48 -24.28
N PRO A 274 -9.41 27.52 -23.95
CA PRO A 274 -10.60 27.92 -24.72
C PRO A 274 -10.29 28.50 -26.10
N HIS A 275 -9.02 28.77 -26.40
CA HIS A 275 -8.59 29.42 -27.64
C HIS A 275 -7.97 28.45 -28.64
N ASN A 276 -7.95 27.15 -28.32
CA ASN A 276 -7.27 26.11 -29.12
C ASN A 276 -5.81 26.45 -29.40
N ILE A 277 -5.14 27.18 -28.51
CA ILE A 277 -3.68 27.36 -28.55
C ILE A 277 -3.09 25.96 -28.43
N PRO A 278 -2.18 25.53 -29.32
CA PRO A 278 -1.51 24.24 -29.17
C PRO A 278 -0.77 24.20 -27.83
N PRO A 279 -0.41 23.00 -27.32
CA PRO A 279 0.40 22.92 -26.12
C PRO A 279 1.61 23.84 -26.20
N THR A 280 1.70 24.79 -25.27
CA THR A 280 2.66 25.90 -25.31
C THR A 280 3.32 26.08 -23.95
N LYS A 281 4.65 26.30 -23.97
CA LYS A 281 5.48 26.65 -22.82
C LYS A 281 5.72 28.16 -22.79
N TYR A 282 5.58 28.76 -21.61
CA TYR A 282 5.83 30.17 -21.32
C TYR A 282 6.98 30.29 -20.32
N GLN A 283 8.16 30.66 -20.80
CA GLN A 283 9.36 30.75 -19.96
C GLN A 283 9.27 31.98 -19.03
N ILE A 284 9.82 31.87 -17.82
CA ILE A 284 10.05 33.03 -16.96
C ILE A 284 10.86 34.10 -17.70
N ASP A 285 10.49 35.37 -17.56
CA ASP A 285 11.32 36.48 -18.04
C ASP A 285 12.63 36.49 -17.22
N PRO A 286 13.81 36.38 -17.87
CA PRO A 286 15.09 36.38 -17.17
C PRO A 286 15.30 37.60 -16.26
N THR A 287 14.68 38.74 -16.58
CA THR A 287 14.75 39.97 -15.77
C THR A 287 13.85 39.93 -14.53
N LYS A 288 12.90 38.98 -14.47
CA LYS A 288 11.94 38.80 -13.38
C LYS A 288 12.10 37.47 -12.63
N ALA A 289 13.15 36.70 -12.89
CA ALA A 289 13.39 35.40 -12.27
C ALA A 289 13.34 35.42 -10.74
N ALA A 290 13.72 36.52 -10.09
CA ALA A 290 13.63 36.73 -8.64
C ALA A 290 12.20 36.62 -8.06
N THR A 291 11.19 36.74 -8.91
CA THR A 291 9.76 36.67 -8.57
C THR A 291 9.06 35.43 -9.14
N ALA A 292 9.83 34.44 -9.62
CA ALA A 292 9.30 33.31 -10.37
C ALA A 292 8.30 32.46 -9.58
N VAL A 293 8.53 32.27 -8.28
CA VAL A 293 7.66 31.45 -7.43
C VAL A 293 7.32 32.20 -6.17
N TRP A 294 6.03 32.30 -5.85
CA TRP A 294 5.58 32.85 -4.58
C TRP A 294 5.44 31.74 -3.55
N TYR A 295 5.81 32.03 -2.30
CA TYR A 295 5.64 31.11 -1.18
C TYR A 295 4.92 31.79 -0.02
N GLY A 296 4.21 30.99 0.75
CA GLY A 296 3.43 31.41 1.91
C GLY A 296 2.53 30.29 2.39
N SER A 297 2.31 30.19 3.69
CA SER A 297 1.49 29.11 4.28
C SER A 297 0.00 29.16 3.90
N GLY A 298 -0.48 30.31 3.41
CA GLY A 298 -1.87 30.54 3.00
C GLY A 298 -2.14 30.35 1.51
N CYS A 299 -1.17 29.89 0.72
CA CYS A 299 -1.34 29.71 -0.73
C CYS A 299 -0.95 28.30 -1.17
N GLY A 300 -1.61 27.78 -2.21
CA GLY A 300 -1.17 26.58 -2.89
C GLY A 300 -0.01 26.89 -3.86
N PRO A 301 0.12 26.14 -4.97
CA PRO A 301 1.04 26.47 -6.04
C PRO A 301 0.80 27.89 -6.56
N TRP A 302 1.86 28.70 -6.60
CA TRP A 302 1.78 30.09 -7.03
C TRP A 302 3.02 30.52 -7.80
N PHE A 303 2.81 30.92 -9.04
CA PHE A 303 3.85 31.25 -10.00
C PHE A 303 3.77 32.73 -10.37
N GLY A 304 4.93 33.38 -10.35
CA GLY A 304 5.12 34.75 -10.79
C GLY A 304 4.49 35.78 -9.86
N GLU A 305 4.59 37.03 -10.27
CA GLU A 305 3.83 38.16 -9.73
C GLU A 305 2.38 38.06 -10.21
N TYR A 306 1.68 37.03 -9.71
CA TYR A 306 0.27 36.72 -9.97
C TYR A 306 -0.06 36.07 -11.31
N ASP A 307 0.92 35.58 -12.08
CA ASP A 307 0.67 34.92 -13.35
C ASP A 307 -0.24 33.69 -13.22
N LEU A 308 -0.03 32.87 -12.19
CA LEU A 308 -0.92 31.74 -11.89
C LEU A 308 -0.91 31.43 -10.39
N GLY A 309 -2.04 31.66 -9.71
CA GLY A 309 -2.21 31.39 -8.29
C GLY A 309 -3.37 30.43 -8.00
N LEU A 310 -3.10 29.40 -7.20
CA LEU A 310 -4.11 28.47 -6.69
C LEU A 310 -4.38 28.72 -5.21
N VAL A 311 -5.65 28.88 -4.85
CA VAL A 311 -6.09 29.14 -3.48
C VAL A 311 -6.67 27.87 -2.83
N ALA A 312 -6.83 27.90 -1.50
CA ALA A 312 -7.51 26.85 -0.77
C ALA A 312 -8.95 26.63 -1.28
N ASN A 313 -9.39 25.37 -1.29
CA ASN A 313 -10.74 24.96 -1.66
C ASN A 313 -11.14 25.37 -3.09
N SER A 314 -10.16 25.46 -4.01
CA SER A 314 -10.34 25.91 -5.39
C SER A 314 -11.32 25.08 -6.22
N ASN A 315 -11.79 23.94 -5.71
CA ASN A 315 -12.88 23.14 -6.27
C ASN A 315 -14.29 23.66 -5.97
N SER A 316 -14.43 24.55 -5.00
CA SER A 316 -15.73 25.05 -4.53
C SER A 316 -15.85 26.58 -4.53
N ASN A 317 -14.77 27.29 -4.89
CA ASN A 317 -14.77 28.75 -5.01
C ASN A 317 -14.00 29.22 -6.24
N ASN A 318 -14.37 30.39 -6.75
CA ASN A 318 -13.79 30.98 -7.96
C ASN A 318 -12.68 32.00 -7.65
N SER A 319 -11.86 31.75 -6.62
CA SER A 319 -10.85 32.71 -6.16
C SER A 319 -9.43 32.37 -6.61
N SER A 320 -9.19 31.19 -7.21
CA SER A 320 -7.96 30.97 -7.98
C SER A 320 -7.96 31.90 -9.18
N TYR A 321 -6.78 32.39 -9.56
CA TYR A 321 -6.72 33.46 -10.55
C TYR A 321 -5.40 33.51 -11.32
N THR A 322 -5.42 34.28 -12.40
CA THR A 322 -4.29 34.58 -13.28
C THR A 322 -4.26 36.07 -13.61
N GLN A 323 -3.06 36.67 -13.56
CA GLN A 323 -2.73 37.98 -14.09
C GLN A 323 -1.59 37.87 -15.13
N PHE A 324 -1.60 36.78 -15.91
CA PHE A 324 -0.60 36.50 -16.93
C PHE A 324 -0.75 37.43 -18.16
N PRO A 325 0.35 37.91 -18.78
CA PRO A 325 1.73 37.83 -18.29
C PRO A 325 2.06 38.93 -17.28
N SER A 326 2.83 38.58 -16.25
CA SER A 326 3.51 39.51 -15.37
C SER A 326 4.99 39.14 -15.23
N SER A 327 5.31 37.95 -14.71
CA SER A 327 6.68 37.43 -14.59
C SER A 327 7.07 36.49 -15.73
N TYR A 328 6.09 35.87 -16.40
CA TYR A 328 6.33 34.93 -17.49
C TYR A 328 6.01 35.56 -18.85
N ILE A 329 6.73 35.13 -19.89
CA ILE A 329 6.61 35.71 -21.24
C ILE A 329 5.40 35.07 -21.96
N ASP A 330 4.40 35.88 -22.31
CA ASP A 330 3.28 35.44 -23.15
C ASP A 330 3.66 35.44 -24.63
N THR A 331 3.75 34.24 -25.20
CA THR A 331 3.97 34.02 -26.64
C THR A 331 2.67 33.80 -27.42
N SER A 332 1.52 33.73 -26.74
CA SER A 332 0.20 33.52 -27.34
C SER A 332 -0.57 34.81 -27.61
N GLY A 333 -0.23 35.89 -26.91
CA GLY A 333 -0.90 37.19 -27.01
C GLY A 333 -2.32 37.21 -26.43
N LYS A 334 -2.67 36.24 -25.58
CA LYS A 334 -4.01 36.15 -24.93
C LYS A 334 -4.00 36.63 -23.48
N GLY A 335 -2.83 36.77 -22.86
CA GLY A 335 -2.67 37.17 -21.47
C GLY A 335 -3.59 36.43 -20.50
N ASN A 336 -4.37 37.16 -19.71
CA ASN A 336 -5.19 36.58 -18.64
C ASN A 336 -6.21 35.54 -19.14
N ASN A 337 -6.51 35.55 -20.45
CA ASN A 337 -7.44 34.61 -21.05
C ASN A 337 -6.77 33.32 -21.52
N THR A 338 -5.44 33.21 -21.47
CA THR A 338 -4.66 32.07 -22.00
C THR A 338 -5.11 30.73 -21.44
N PHE A 339 -5.28 30.61 -20.11
CA PHE A 339 -5.47 29.30 -19.47
C PHE A 339 -6.93 28.86 -19.47
N THR A 340 -7.83 29.72 -18.99
CA THR A 340 -9.25 29.39 -18.77
C THR A 340 -10.21 30.34 -19.49
N GLY A 341 -9.69 31.37 -20.18
CA GLY A 341 -10.50 32.40 -20.82
C GLY A 341 -11.01 33.48 -19.87
N ALA A 342 -10.64 33.42 -18.59
CA ALA A 342 -11.04 34.37 -17.57
C ALA A 342 -9.94 34.54 -16.52
N ARG A 343 -9.94 35.70 -15.88
CA ARG A 343 -9.01 36.02 -14.79
C ARG A 343 -9.14 35.06 -13.59
N ASN A 344 -10.37 34.68 -13.25
CA ASN A 344 -10.68 33.84 -12.10
C ASN A 344 -11.21 32.50 -12.59
N PHE A 345 -10.92 31.41 -11.86
CA PHE A 345 -11.36 30.08 -12.24
C PHE A 345 -11.55 29.14 -11.04
N ILE A 346 -12.33 28.08 -11.28
CA ILE A 346 -12.53 26.93 -10.39
C ILE A 346 -11.71 25.76 -10.95
N THR A 347 -11.10 24.96 -10.08
CA THR A 347 -10.35 23.75 -10.45
C THR A 347 -11.16 22.49 -10.19
N SER A 348 -11.18 21.54 -11.12
CA SER A 348 -11.74 20.21 -10.83
C SER A 348 -10.74 19.30 -10.12
N ASP A 349 -9.44 19.45 -10.36
CA ASP A 349 -8.38 18.73 -9.65
C ASP A 349 -7.00 19.38 -9.88
N ILE A 350 -6.04 19.02 -9.03
CA ILE A 350 -4.65 19.47 -9.09
C ILE A 350 -3.75 18.27 -8.80
N GLU A 351 -2.77 18.00 -9.66
CA GLU A 351 -1.73 16.99 -9.45
C GLU A 351 -0.36 17.65 -9.45
N VAL A 352 0.48 17.35 -8.46
CA VAL A 352 1.87 17.83 -8.39
C VAL A 352 2.80 16.63 -8.36
N PHE A 353 3.78 16.67 -9.25
CA PHE A 353 4.79 15.63 -9.37
C PHE A 353 6.16 16.18 -9.06
N GLN A 354 6.96 15.45 -8.28
CA GLN A 354 8.39 15.73 -8.11
C GLN A 354 9.23 14.99 -9.14
N LEU A 355 10.44 15.47 -9.35
CA LEU A 355 11.46 14.75 -10.12
C LEU A 355 11.77 13.40 -9.45
N ALA A 356 11.80 12.31 -10.23
CA ALA A 356 12.09 10.95 -9.77
C ALA A 356 13.44 10.43 -10.27
#